data_AF-A0A081CCK6-F1
#
_entry.id   AF-A0A081CCK6-F1
#
_cell.length_a   1.000
_cell.length_b   1.000
_cell.length_c   1.000
_cell.angle_alpha   90.00
_cell.angle_beta   90.00
_cell.angle_gamma   90.00
#
_symmetry.space_group_name_H-M   'P 1'
#
loop_
_entity.id
_entity.type
_entity.pdbx_description
1 polymer ?
#
loop_
_entity_poly.entity_id
_entity_poly.type
_entity_poly.pdbx_seq_one_letter_code
_entity_poly.pdbx_strand_id
1 'polypeptide(L)'
;MLVLVIGDLHIPFRAHDLPAKFKKLLVPGKIQQIICTGNVCNTDYLHYLRTIAGDVHLVKGEYDDNPHFPSSLILNHAPLRIGVLHGHQVVPAGDTQSLAAVARAMDVDILLTGHTHRFEAFELEGRFFVNPGSATGAWHPTWPLRDPASVAALAEKAATKASQADASGADAKKSDKNATEEASTKKNKTDDAAKAKPTDATAAEKDGASAKQADGANEDDEELHVKEAPAPIPSFALLDIQGAVVVTYVYQLIDGDVKVEKIEYRKNLDSNALLQRGTAGAPAVGAVGGAYGQQASR
;
A
#
# COMPACT_ATOMS: atom_id res chain seq x y z
N MET A 1 -17.56 -14.83 13.67
CA MET A 1 -17.48 -15.56 12.38
C MET A 1 -16.12 -15.28 11.80
N LEU A 2 -15.37 -16.31 11.43
CA LEU A 2 -14.01 -16.22 10.90
C LEU A 2 -14.02 -16.07 9.38
N VAL A 3 -13.49 -14.94 8.92
CA VAL A 3 -13.33 -14.58 7.52
C VAL A 3 -11.84 -14.46 7.21
N LEU A 4 -11.36 -15.20 6.21
CA LEU A 4 -10.01 -15.04 5.70
C LEU A 4 -9.96 -13.88 4.71
N VAL A 5 -9.04 -12.95 4.91
CA VAL A 5 -8.72 -11.89 3.95
C VAL A 5 -7.33 -12.17 3.37
N ILE A 6 -7.27 -12.37 2.06
CA ILE A 6 -6.06 -12.79 1.36
C ILE A 6 -5.99 -12.13 -0.02
N GLY A 7 -4.80 -11.87 -0.55
CA GLY A 7 -4.68 -11.34 -1.91
C GLY A 7 -3.23 -11.16 -2.33
N ASP A 8 -3.07 -10.56 -3.51
CA ASP A 8 -1.76 -10.32 -4.11
C ASP A 8 -0.89 -11.59 -4.14
N LEU A 9 -1.51 -12.71 -4.53
CA LEU A 9 -0.82 -13.99 -4.63
C LEU A 9 0.19 -13.97 -5.80
N HIS A 10 -0.23 -13.41 -6.94
CA HIS A 10 0.54 -13.34 -8.19
C HIS A 10 1.15 -14.68 -8.63
N ILE A 11 0.36 -15.75 -8.55
CA ILE A 11 0.81 -17.09 -8.97
C ILE A 11 0.30 -17.35 -10.40
N PRO A 12 1.15 -17.66 -11.38
CA PRO A 12 2.58 -17.99 -11.28
C PRO A 12 3.55 -16.82 -11.56
N PHE A 13 3.04 -15.60 -11.81
CA PHE A 13 3.83 -14.50 -12.38
C PHE A 13 4.97 -13.99 -11.49
N ARG A 14 4.77 -13.94 -10.16
CA ARG A 14 5.76 -13.40 -9.21
C ARG A 14 6.09 -14.38 -8.07
N ALA A 15 5.24 -15.37 -7.84
CA ALA A 15 5.44 -16.41 -6.85
C ALA A 15 5.06 -17.77 -7.42
N HIS A 16 5.73 -18.81 -6.95
CA HIS A 16 5.42 -20.19 -7.34
C HIS A 16 4.25 -20.76 -6.53
N ASP A 17 4.17 -20.43 -5.25
CA ASP A 17 3.25 -21.07 -4.32
C ASP A 17 3.10 -20.27 -3.00
N LEU A 18 2.03 -20.51 -2.24
CA LEU A 18 1.91 -20.01 -0.87
C LEU A 18 2.97 -20.65 0.06
N PRO A 19 3.53 -19.91 1.02
CA PRO A 19 4.47 -20.47 1.99
C PRO A 19 3.92 -21.70 2.70
N ALA A 20 4.75 -22.74 2.86
CA ALA A 20 4.32 -24.02 3.42
C ALA A 20 3.70 -23.90 4.83
N LYS A 21 4.20 -22.96 5.66
CA LYS A 21 3.62 -22.68 6.98
C LYS A 21 2.20 -22.12 6.87
N PHE A 22 1.92 -21.25 5.90
CA PHE A 22 0.57 -20.71 5.66
C PHE A 22 -0.38 -21.77 5.16
N LYS A 23 0.03 -22.64 4.21
CA LYS A 23 -0.81 -23.76 3.76
C LYS A 23 -1.26 -24.68 4.89
N LYS A 24 -0.39 -24.92 5.89
CA LYS A 24 -0.73 -25.72 7.08
C LYS A 24 -1.73 -25.03 8.02
N LEU A 25 -1.84 -23.71 7.97
CA LEU A 25 -2.80 -22.93 8.77
C LEU A 25 -4.16 -22.83 8.06
N LEU A 26 -4.14 -22.72 6.73
CA LEU A 26 -5.32 -22.60 5.87
C LEU A 26 -5.97 -23.97 5.61
N VAL A 27 -6.47 -24.60 6.67
CA VAL A 27 -7.14 -25.91 6.62
C VAL A 27 -8.66 -25.74 6.50
N PRO A 28 -9.34 -26.54 5.66
CA PRO A 28 -10.79 -26.52 5.56
C PRO A 28 -11.49 -26.73 6.91
N GLY A 29 -12.66 -26.10 7.07
CA GLY A 29 -13.54 -26.28 8.24
C GLY A 29 -13.35 -25.27 9.37
N LYS A 30 -12.23 -24.52 9.40
CA LYS A 30 -12.04 -23.41 10.36
C LYS A 30 -12.56 -22.07 9.85
N ILE A 31 -12.43 -21.83 8.55
CA ILE A 31 -12.75 -20.56 7.89
C ILE A 31 -14.13 -20.70 7.25
N GLN A 32 -15.04 -19.77 7.54
CA GLN A 32 -16.40 -19.82 6.98
C GLN A 32 -16.48 -19.12 5.62
N GLN A 33 -15.72 -18.04 5.46
CA GLN A 33 -15.75 -17.18 4.29
C GLN A 33 -14.34 -16.70 3.92
N ILE A 34 -14.08 -16.56 2.63
CA ILE A 34 -12.84 -15.98 2.11
C ILE A 34 -13.18 -14.72 1.33
N ILE A 35 -12.47 -13.64 1.61
CA ILE A 35 -12.48 -12.40 0.85
C ILE A 35 -11.10 -12.26 0.21
N CYS A 36 -11.08 -12.30 -1.12
CA CYS A 36 -9.87 -12.12 -1.90
C CYS A 36 -9.79 -10.71 -2.49
N THR A 37 -8.72 -9.96 -2.19
CA THR A 37 -8.49 -8.61 -2.76
C THR A 37 -8.00 -8.64 -4.22
N GLY A 38 -7.83 -9.83 -4.80
CA GLY A 38 -7.49 -10.03 -6.21
C GLY A 38 -6.04 -10.47 -6.41
N ASN A 39 -5.61 -10.42 -7.67
CA ASN A 39 -4.30 -10.87 -8.14
C ASN A 39 -4.04 -12.35 -7.82
N VAL A 40 -5.05 -13.20 -7.99
CA VAL A 40 -4.91 -14.66 -7.88
C VAL A 40 -4.22 -15.23 -9.12
N CYS A 41 -4.50 -14.64 -10.29
CA CYS A 41 -3.89 -14.90 -11.60
C CYS A 41 -4.14 -16.30 -12.20
N ASN A 42 -4.21 -17.35 -11.38
CA ASN A 42 -4.41 -18.72 -11.82
C ASN A 42 -5.77 -19.30 -11.34
N THR A 43 -6.50 -19.93 -12.27
CA THR A 43 -7.75 -20.63 -12.01
C THR A 43 -7.58 -21.80 -11.03
N ASP A 44 -6.47 -22.54 -11.10
CA ASP A 44 -6.20 -23.65 -10.18
C ASP A 44 -6.11 -23.18 -8.73
N TYR A 45 -5.53 -22.00 -8.54
CA TYR A 45 -5.38 -21.39 -7.23
C TYR A 45 -6.71 -20.87 -6.69
N LEU A 46 -7.60 -20.37 -7.56
CA LEU A 46 -8.97 -20.07 -7.19
C LEU A 46 -9.73 -21.33 -6.75
N HIS A 47 -9.51 -22.47 -7.43
CA HIS A 47 -10.08 -23.75 -7.03
C HIS A 47 -9.54 -24.18 -5.66
N TYR A 48 -8.25 -24.02 -5.40
CA TYR A 48 -7.66 -24.24 -4.08
C TYR A 48 -8.34 -23.40 -2.99
N LEU A 49 -8.56 -22.10 -3.20
CA LEU A 49 -9.28 -21.25 -2.24
C LEU A 49 -10.70 -21.76 -1.96
N ARG A 50 -11.42 -22.24 -3.00
CA ARG A 50 -12.75 -22.85 -2.85
C ARG A 50 -12.75 -24.19 -2.10
N THR A 51 -11.61 -24.87 -2.00
CA THR A 51 -11.50 -26.06 -1.13
C THR A 51 -11.38 -25.71 0.35
N ILE A 52 -10.88 -24.51 0.67
CA ILE A 52 -10.71 -24.05 2.05
C ILE A 52 -12.04 -23.60 2.66
N ALA A 53 -12.81 -22.80 1.92
CA ALA A 53 -14.14 -22.35 2.34
C ALA A 53 -15.13 -22.40 1.16
N GLY A 54 -16.39 -22.72 1.47
CA GLY A 54 -17.46 -22.78 0.46
C GLY A 54 -17.91 -21.40 -0.03
N ASP A 55 -17.74 -20.35 0.78
CA ASP A 55 -18.10 -18.98 0.42
C ASP A 55 -16.84 -18.16 0.11
N VAL A 56 -16.55 -17.95 -1.18
CA VAL A 56 -15.37 -17.24 -1.66
C VAL A 56 -15.80 -16.02 -2.48
N HIS A 57 -15.49 -14.85 -1.95
CA HIS A 57 -15.68 -13.56 -2.60
C HIS A 57 -14.35 -13.07 -3.15
N LEU A 58 -14.34 -12.56 -4.37
CA LEU A 58 -13.13 -12.09 -5.02
C LEU A 58 -13.42 -10.81 -5.79
N VAL A 59 -12.48 -9.87 -5.75
CA VAL A 59 -12.48 -8.69 -6.61
C VAL A 59 -11.36 -8.77 -7.63
N LYS A 60 -11.52 -8.05 -8.74
CA LYS A 60 -10.60 -8.11 -9.87
C LYS A 60 -9.27 -7.41 -9.56
N GLY A 61 -8.20 -8.20 -9.60
CA GLY A 61 -6.82 -7.75 -9.60
C GLY A 61 -6.40 -7.08 -10.92
N GLU A 62 -5.32 -6.30 -10.94
CA GLU A 62 -4.81 -5.77 -12.21
C GLU A 62 -4.14 -6.84 -13.10
N TYR A 63 -3.73 -7.96 -12.50
CA TYR A 63 -3.21 -9.14 -13.21
C TYR A 63 -4.24 -10.27 -13.36
N ASP A 64 -5.49 -10.07 -12.93
CA ASP A 64 -6.53 -11.06 -13.13
C ASP A 64 -7.20 -10.88 -14.50
N ASP A 65 -7.05 -11.87 -15.37
CA ASP A 65 -7.58 -11.84 -16.74
C ASP A 65 -9.09 -12.05 -16.82
N ASN A 66 -9.70 -12.68 -15.80
CA ASN A 66 -11.13 -13.02 -15.87
C ASN A 66 -12.00 -11.75 -15.84
N PRO A 67 -12.78 -11.47 -16.90
CA PRO A 67 -13.60 -10.27 -16.98
C PRO A 67 -14.84 -10.32 -16.07
N HIS A 68 -15.21 -11.48 -15.53
CA HIS A 68 -16.39 -11.65 -14.67
C HIS A 68 -16.12 -11.25 -13.22
N PHE A 69 -14.86 -11.02 -12.85
CA PHE A 69 -14.54 -10.57 -11.51
C PHE A 69 -14.96 -9.11 -11.34
N PRO A 70 -15.72 -8.79 -10.28
CA PRO A 70 -16.16 -7.42 -10.04
C PRO A 70 -14.97 -6.55 -9.61
N SER A 71 -14.93 -5.29 -10.06
CA SER A 71 -13.88 -4.35 -9.66
C SER A 71 -13.94 -3.97 -8.16
N SER A 72 -15.13 -4.03 -7.58
CA SER A 72 -15.39 -3.82 -6.16
C SER A 72 -16.58 -4.65 -5.70
N LEU A 73 -16.63 -4.95 -4.40
CA LEU A 73 -17.69 -5.72 -3.78
C LEU A 73 -18.06 -5.10 -2.43
N ILE A 74 -19.33 -5.21 -2.04
CA ILE A 74 -19.79 -4.85 -0.70
C ILE A 74 -20.42 -6.08 -0.07
N LEU A 75 -19.89 -6.47 1.08
CA LEU A 75 -20.36 -7.59 1.88
C LEU A 75 -21.02 -7.07 3.15
N ASN A 76 -22.25 -7.54 3.39
CA ASN A 76 -23.07 -7.09 4.51
C ASN A 76 -23.02 -8.13 5.63
N HIS A 77 -22.30 -7.82 6.70
CA HIS A 77 -22.28 -8.59 7.93
C HIS A 77 -22.90 -7.73 9.03
N ALA A 78 -24.24 -7.58 8.99
CA ALA A 78 -24.97 -6.63 9.82
C ALA A 78 -24.55 -6.73 11.31
N PRO A 79 -24.26 -5.59 11.97
CA PRO A 79 -24.42 -4.19 11.54
C PRO A 79 -23.27 -3.59 10.71
N LEU A 80 -22.28 -4.37 10.28
CA LEU A 80 -21.10 -3.92 9.55
C LEU A 80 -21.25 -4.08 8.03
N ARG A 81 -20.76 -3.09 7.29
CA ARG A 81 -20.62 -3.13 5.83
C ARG A 81 -19.14 -3.16 5.48
N ILE A 82 -18.72 -4.19 4.76
CA ILE A 82 -17.34 -4.41 4.36
C ILE A 82 -17.23 -4.15 2.86
N GLY A 83 -16.49 -3.10 2.48
CA GLY A 83 -16.11 -2.84 1.10
C GLY A 83 -14.83 -3.57 0.76
N VAL A 84 -14.77 -4.15 -0.43
CA VAL A 84 -13.60 -4.83 -0.96
C VAL A 84 -13.28 -4.24 -2.31
N LEU A 85 -12.02 -3.89 -2.51
CA LEU A 85 -11.45 -3.56 -3.80
C LEU A 85 -9.98 -3.98 -3.81
N HIS A 86 -9.39 -4.02 -4.99
CA HIS A 86 -7.97 -4.34 -5.08
C HIS A 86 -7.10 -3.16 -4.61
N GLY A 87 -7.36 -1.94 -5.08
CA GLY A 87 -6.62 -0.75 -4.64
C GLY A 87 -5.77 -0.10 -5.72
N HIS A 88 -5.51 -0.78 -6.85
CA HIS A 88 -4.93 -0.13 -8.04
C HIS A 88 -5.81 0.99 -8.60
N GLN A 89 -7.10 0.98 -8.27
CA GLN A 89 -8.06 2.02 -8.62
C GLN A 89 -7.92 3.28 -7.75
N VAL A 90 -7.19 3.20 -6.64
CA VAL A 90 -7.00 4.30 -5.68
C VAL A 90 -5.71 5.02 -6.00
N VAL A 91 -5.79 6.31 -6.27
CA VAL A 91 -4.66 7.16 -6.64
C VAL A 91 -4.64 8.38 -5.71
N PRO A 92 -3.55 8.62 -4.96
CA PRO A 92 -2.31 7.83 -4.90
C PRO A 92 -2.48 6.46 -4.21
N ALA A 93 -1.69 5.48 -4.62
CA ALA A 93 -1.76 4.12 -4.06
C ALA A 93 -1.35 4.12 -2.57
N GLY A 94 -2.20 3.55 -1.71
CA GLY A 94 -1.98 3.50 -0.27
C GLY A 94 -2.18 4.84 0.46
N ASP A 95 -2.62 5.89 -0.21
CA ASP A 95 -2.90 7.17 0.45
C ASP A 95 -4.16 7.07 1.34
N THR A 96 -4.01 7.44 2.61
CA THR A 96 -5.07 7.28 3.63
C THR A 96 -6.29 8.14 3.33
N GLN A 97 -6.10 9.35 2.79
CA GLN A 97 -7.20 10.26 2.45
C GLN A 97 -7.99 9.76 1.23
N SER A 98 -7.28 9.23 0.23
CA SER A 98 -7.88 8.62 -0.96
C SER A 98 -8.67 7.37 -0.60
N LEU A 99 -8.14 6.53 0.29
CA LEU A 99 -8.86 5.38 0.84
C LEU A 99 -10.12 5.82 1.62
N ALA A 100 -10.02 6.85 2.46
CA ALA A 100 -11.16 7.40 3.18
C ALA A 100 -12.25 7.94 2.25
N ALA A 101 -11.88 8.60 1.16
CA ALA A 101 -12.82 9.06 0.14
C ALA A 101 -13.56 7.90 -0.53
N VAL A 102 -12.86 6.81 -0.86
CA VAL A 102 -13.47 5.60 -1.43
C VAL A 102 -14.41 4.91 -0.43
N ALA A 103 -14.01 4.78 0.83
CA ALA A 103 -14.86 4.19 1.86
C ALA A 103 -16.16 5.00 2.08
N ARG A 104 -16.07 6.35 2.02
CA ARG A 104 -17.24 7.23 2.04
C ARG A 104 -18.13 7.05 0.81
N ALA A 105 -17.54 6.94 -0.39
CA ALA A 105 -18.28 6.75 -1.63
C ALA A 105 -19.01 5.40 -1.68
N MET A 106 -18.42 4.34 -1.13
CA MET A 106 -19.03 3.00 -1.04
C MET A 106 -19.98 2.86 0.16
N ASP A 107 -19.98 3.84 1.08
CA ASP A 107 -20.73 3.82 2.34
C ASP A 107 -20.47 2.54 3.16
N VAL A 108 -19.18 2.30 3.44
CA VAL A 108 -18.72 1.11 4.19
C VAL A 108 -18.08 1.50 5.51
N ASP A 109 -18.16 0.58 6.48
CA ASP A 109 -17.53 0.73 7.79
C ASP A 109 -16.11 0.20 7.78
N ILE A 110 -15.88 -0.87 7.01
CA ILE A 110 -14.58 -1.52 6.84
C ILE A 110 -14.22 -1.51 5.36
N LEU A 111 -13.02 -1.06 5.01
CA LEU A 111 -12.49 -1.11 3.65
C LEU A 111 -11.30 -2.07 3.59
N LEU A 112 -11.44 -3.11 2.78
CA LEU A 112 -10.39 -4.08 2.48
C LEU A 112 -9.75 -3.72 1.13
N THR A 113 -8.44 -3.50 1.16
CA THR A 113 -7.62 -3.19 -0.03
C THR A 113 -6.39 -4.08 -0.10
N GLY A 114 -5.72 -4.12 -1.24
CA GLY A 114 -4.46 -4.80 -1.49
C GLY A 114 -3.50 -3.87 -2.23
N HIS A 115 -2.91 -4.35 -3.32
CA HIS A 115 -2.06 -3.65 -4.28
C HIS A 115 -0.69 -3.20 -3.76
N THR A 116 -0.57 -2.66 -2.55
CA THR A 116 0.70 -2.18 -1.99
C THR A 116 1.64 -3.31 -1.54
N HIS A 117 1.11 -4.53 -1.41
CA HIS A 117 1.76 -5.72 -0.83
C HIS A 117 2.25 -5.51 0.61
N ARG A 118 1.85 -4.41 1.27
CA ARG A 118 2.18 -4.11 2.67
C ARG A 118 0.97 -4.40 3.54
N PHE A 119 1.21 -5.07 4.66
CA PHE A 119 0.20 -5.16 5.69
C PHE A 119 -0.01 -3.79 6.32
N GLU A 120 -1.25 -3.31 6.35
CA GLU A 120 -1.64 -2.07 7.00
C GLU A 120 -3.02 -2.26 7.64
N ALA A 121 -3.19 -1.82 8.88
CA ALA A 121 -4.50 -1.79 9.51
C ALA A 121 -4.61 -0.56 10.41
N PHE A 122 -5.58 0.30 10.14
CA PHE A 122 -5.75 1.56 10.85
C PHE A 122 -7.21 2.00 10.89
N GLU A 123 -7.54 2.85 11.86
CA GLU A 123 -8.83 3.51 11.96
C GLU A 123 -8.70 4.97 11.51
N LEU A 124 -9.62 5.42 10.66
CA LEU A 124 -9.70 6.80 10.20
C LEU A 124 -11.17 7.20 10.01
N GLU A 125 -11.58 8.36 10.52
CA GLU A 125 -12.97 8.85 10.43
C GLU A 125 -14.02 7.83 10.96
N GLY A 126 -13.67 7.05 11.99
CA GLY A 126 -14.54 6.02 12.57
C GLY A 126 -14.73 4.78 11.68
N ARG A 127 -13.97 4.66 10.59
CA ARG A 127 -13.94 3.51 9.68
C ARG A 127 -12.63 2.76 9.82
N PHE A 128 -12.67 1.47 9.51
CA PHE A 128 -11.53 0.58 9.63
C PHE A 128 -10.98 0.22 8.25
N PHE A 129 -9.69 0.36 8.07
CA PHE A 129 -9.00 0.06 6.82
C PHE A 129 -8.06 -1.11 7.07
N VAL A 130 -8.11 -2.13 6.22
CA VAL A 130 -7.23 -3.29 6.33
C VAL A 130 -6.69 -3.66 4.95
N ASN A 131 -5.38 -3.73 4.87
CA ASN A 131 -4.64 -4.32 3.78
C ASN A 131 -3.96 -5.59 4.29
N PRO A 132 -4.31 -6.79 3.78
CA PRO A 132 -3.71 -8.04 4.25
C PRO A 132 -2.25 -8.20 3.80
N GLY A 133 -1.74 -7.34 2.91
CA GLY A 133 -0.48 -7.51 2.21
C GLY A 133 -0.53 -8.62 1.15
N SER A 134 0.64 -9.10 0.75
CA SER A 134 0.76 -10.21 -0.21
C SER A 134 0.92 -11.55 0.51
N ALA A 135 0.03 -12.50 0.25
CA ALA A 135 0.08 -13.82 0.90
C ALA A 135 1.31 -14.66 0.52
N THR A 136 1.93 -14.34 -0.61
CA THR A 136 3.14 -15.00 -1.12
C THR A 136 4.42 -14.19 -0.87
N GLY A 137 4.30 -12.93 -0.41
CA GLY A 137 5.43 -12.00 -0.38
C GLY A 137 5.90 -11.61 -1.78
N ALA A 138 5.00 -11.58 -2.77
CA ALA A 138 5.33 -11.21 -4.14
C ALA A 138 5.95 -9.81 -4.19
N TRP A 139 6.93 -9.59 -5.08
CA TRP A 139 7.50 -8.27 -5.31
C TRP A 139 6.45 -7.30 -5.89
N HIS A 140 6.57 -6.00 -5.61
CA HIS A 140 5.70 -4.96 -6.16
C HIS A 140 6.46 -3.63 -6.42
N PRO A 141 6.16 -2.88 -7.50
CA PRO A 141 6.91 -1.66 -7.86
C PRO A 141 6.88 -0.52 -6.82
N THR A 142 5.79 -0.39 -6.05
CA THR A 142 5.69 0.59 -4.96
C THR A 142 6.32 0.10 -3.65
N TRP A 143 7.00 -1.05 -3.67
CA TRP A 143 7.80 -1.50 -2.53
C TRP A 143 9.03 -0.60 -2.36
N PRO A 144 9.39 -0.21 -1.13
CA PRO A 144 10.58 0.62 -0.92
C PRO A 144 11.82 -0.08 -1.50
N LEU A 145 12.64 0.64 -2.26
CA LEU A 145 13.95 0.13 -2.71
C LEU A 145 15.00 0.18 -1.59
N ARG A 146 14.81 1.10 -0.65
CA ARG A 146 15.70 1.34 0.49
C ARG A 146 14.90 1.17 1.76
N ASP A 147 15.55 0.62 2.77
CA ASP A 147 14.94 0.42 4.07
C ASP A 147 14.47 1.79 4.62
N PRO A 148 13.17 1.98 4.88
CA PRO A 148 12.63 3.27 5.32
C PRO A 148 13.30 3.81 6.59
N ALA A 149 13.71 2.93 7.51
CA ALA A 149 14.41 3.35 8.73
C ALA A 149 15.81 3.90 8.42
N SER A 150 16.55 3.27 7.51
CA SER A 150 17.85 3.77 7.05
C SER A 150 17.72 5.13 6.33
N VAL A 151 16.67 5.34 5.54
CA VAL A 151 16.39 6.61 4.85
C VAL A 151 16.01 7.71 5.85
N ALA A 152 15.17 7.39 6.82
CA ALA A 152 14.78 8.33 7.88
C ALA A 152 15.99 8.75 8.72
N ALA A 153 16.86 7.80 9.12
CA ALA A 153 18.07 8.08 9.87
C ALA A 153 19.06 8.99 9.09
N LEU A 154 19.16 8.81 7.77
CA LEU A 154 19.95 9.67 6.89
C LEU A 154 19.37 11.09 6.80
N ALA A 155 18.04 11.21 6.66
CA ALA A 155 17.37 12.50 6.60
C ALA A 155 17.50 13.28 7.91
N GLU A 156 17.38 12.61 9.05
CA GLU A 156 17.59 13.20 10.38
C GLU A 156 19.05 13.66 10.59
N LYS A 157 20.02 12.84 10.18
CA LYS A 157 21.44 13.23 10.20
C LYS A 157 21.76 14.40 9.24
N ALA A 158 21.13 14.44 8.07
CA ALA A 158 21.28 15.57 7.14
C ALA A 158 20.68 16.86 7.72
N ALA A 159 19.53 16.79 8.39
CA ALA A 159 18.91 17.92 9.07
C ALA A 159 19.75 18.44 10.25
N THR A 160 20.35 17.55 11.05
CA THR A 160 21.24 17.95 12.14
C THR A 160 22.55 18.57 11.64
N LYS A 161 23.15 18.04 10.55
CA LYS A 161 24.33 18.63 9.91
C LYS A 161 24.05 20.02 9.30
N ALA A 162 22.86 20.25 8.76
CA ALA A 162 22.42 21.56 8.29
C ALA A 162 22.26 22.56 9.46
N SER A 163 21.72 22.13 10.60
CA SER A 163 21.57 22.98 11.79
C SER A 163 22.88 23.36 12.49
N GLN A 164 23.94 22.55 12.36
CA GLN A 164 25.27 22.85 12.92
C GLN A 164 26.08 23.78 12.01
N ALA A 165 25.81 23.80 10.70
CA ALA A 165 26.49 24.70 9.75
C ALA A 165 26.06 26.17 9.90
N ASP A 166 24.83 26.44 10.38
CA ASP A 166 24.35 27.81 10.65
C ASP A 166 24.86 28.41 11.97
N ALA A 167 25.48 27.61 12.86
CA ALA A 167 25.98 28.07 14.16
C ALA A 167 27.45 28.55 14.15
N SER A 168 28.21 28.30 13.07
CA SER A 168 29.64 28.68 12.97
C SER A 168 29.90 29.86 12.01
N GLY A 169 28.88 30.63 11.66
CA GLY A 169 28.96 31.73 10.69
C GLY A 169 29.06 33.14 11.30
N ALA A 170 29.93 33.37 12.29
CA ALA A 170 30.27 34.72 12.75
C ALA A 170 31.63 34.76 13.44
N ASP A 171 32.73 34.93 12.68
CA ASP A 171 33.66 36.05 12.86
C ASP A 171 34.84 36.01 11.87
N ALA A 172 35.45 37.19 11.68
CA ALA A 172 36.71 37.48 10.99
C ALA A 172 36.70 37.70 9.46
N LYS A 173 36.52 38.98 9.13
CA LYS A 173 36.81 39.64 7.86
C LYS A 173 38.28 40.08 7.82
N LYS A 174 38.90 39.96 6.63
CA LYS A 174 39.86 40.88 5.97
C LYS A 174 41.38 40.58 6.02
N SER A 175 41.97 40.32 4.86
CA SER A 175 42.92 41.25 4.22
C SER A 175 43.16 40.93 2.74
N ASP A 176 43.34 42.00 1.97
CA ASP A 176 43.23 42.18 0.52
C ASP A 176 44.48 41.79 -0.30
N LYS A 177 44.25 41.66 -1.63
CA LYS A 177 45.05 42.08 -2.82
C LYS A 177 45.28 40.90 -3.78
N ASN A 178 45.09 40.98 -5.09
CA ASN A 178 44.91 42.12 -6.00
C ASN A 178 44.20 41.62 -7.29
N ALA A 179 43.40 42.49 -7.90
CA ALA A 179 42.72 42.27 -9.17
C ALA A 179 43.51 42.86 -10.35
N THR A 180 43.34 42.28 -11.54
CA THR A 180 43.18 42.97 -12.85
C THR A 180 42.89 41.88 -13.89
N GLU A 181 41.66 41.85 -14.42
CA GLU A 181 41.31 42.22 -15.82
C GLU A 181 41.56 41.04 -16.78
N GLU A 182 40.72 40.66 -17.75
CA GLU A 182 39.60 41.32 -18.41
C GLU A 182 38.83 40.25 -19.23
N ALA A 183 37.51 40.48 -19.33
CA ALA A 183 36.62 40.33 -20.48
C ALA A 183 36.71 39.17 -21.51
N SER A 184 35.48 38.71 -21.81
CA SER A 184 34.89 38.44 -23.13
C SER A 184 34.80 36.98 -23.61
N THR A 185 33.58 36.41 -23.60
CA THR A 185 32.62 36.29 -24.72
C THR A 185 33.05 35.30 -25.82
N LYS A 186 32.36 34.17 -25.94
CA LYS A 186 31.48 33.87 -27.10
C LYS A 186 30.96 32.43 -27.07
N LYS A 187 29.65 32.35 -27.30
CA LYS A 187 28.90 31.21 -27.84
C LYS A 187 29.61 30.60 -29.04
N ASN A 188 29.52 29.28 -29.20
CA ASN A 188 28.89 28.76 -30.41
C ASN A 188 28.32 27.36 -30.23
N LYS A 189 27.20 27.19 -30.92
CA LYS A 189 26.29 26.06 -31.06
C LYS A 189 26.68 25.33 -32.36
N THR A 190 26.44 24.02 -32.43
CA THR A 190 26.11 23.15 -33.60
C THR A 190 26.50 21.73 -33.20
N ASP A 191 25.55 20.82 -32.98
CA ASP A 191 24.67 20.11 -33.93
C ASP A 191 25.42 19.06 -34.78
N ASP A 192 25.08 17.81 -34.47
CA ASP A 192 24.66 16.74 -35.38
C ASP A 192 25.58 15.56 -35.75
N ALA A 193 24.92 14.40 -35.65
CA ALA A 193 24.95 13.21 -36.48
C ALA A 193 26.16 12.24 -36.56
N ALA A 194 25.79 10.98 -36.27
CA ALA A 194 26.01 9.78 -37.09
C ALA A 194 27.13 8.78 -36.73
N LYS A 195 26.67 7.66 -36.15
CA LYS A 195 26.67 6.31 -36.76
C LYS A 195 28.04 5.67 -37.10
N ALA A 196 28.41 4.63 -36.35
CA ALA A 196 28.76 3.28 -36.86
C ALA A 196 29.28 2.34 -35.75
N LYS A 197 28.62 1.20 -35.57
CA LYS A 197 29.22 -0.10 -35.18
C LYS A 197 29.78 -0.75 -36.49
N PRO A 198 30.51 -1.89 -36.52
CA PRO A 198 30.95 -2.80 -35.45
C PRO A 198 32.41 -3.31 -35.60
N THR A 199 32.93 -4.10 -34.65
CA THR A 199 33.66 -5.36 -34.96
C THR A 199 33.87 -6.20 -33.70
N ASP A 200 33.67 -7.50 -33.92
CA ASP A 200 33.83 -8.66 -33.06
C ASP A 200 35.32 -8.96 -32.75
N ALA A 201 35.61 -9.54 -31.58
CA ALA A 201 36.68 -10.54 -31.39
C ALA A 201 36.74 -11.06 -29.94
N THR A 202 36.43 -12.35 -29.84
CA THR A 202 36.68 -13.33 -28.77
C THR A 202 38.12 -13.39 -28.24
N ALA A 203 38.29 -13.67 -26.93
CA ALA A 203 39.21 -14.71 -26.41
C ALA A 203 39.11 -14.84 -24.87
N ALA A 204 39.27 -16.07 -24.40
CA ALA A 204 39.13 -16.52 -23.02
C ALA A 204 40.50 -16.73 -22.32
N GLU A 205 40.39 -16.97 -21.00
CA GLU A 205 41.30 -17.69 -20.09
C GLU A 205 42.24 -16.94 -19.10
N LYS A 206 41.91 -17.17 -17.82
CA LYS A 206 42.71 -17.73 -16.70
C LYS A 206 43.66 -16.88 -15.84
N ASP A 207 43.32 -16.93 -14.54
CA ASP A 207 44.13 -17.22 -13.35
C ASP A 207 45.45 -16.50 -13.08
N GLY A 208 45.50 -15.81 -11.94
CA GLY A 208 46.75 -15.35 -11.32
C GLY A 208 46.51 -14.72 -9.96
N ALA A 209 46.79 -15.46 -8.89
CA ALA A 209 46.67 -15.03 -7.51
C ALA A 209 47.87 -14.16 -7.04
N SER A 210 47.57 -13.32 -6.05
CA SER A 210 48.43 -12.81 -4.97
C SER A 210 49.15 -11.47 -5.17
N ALA A 211 48.72 -10.47 -4.39
CA ALA A 211 49.60 -9.75 -3.47
C ALA A 211 48.78 -9.00 -2.41
N LYS A 212 49.02 -9.32 -1.14
CA LYS A 212 48.64 -8.51 0.02
C LYS A 212 49.34 -7.16 -0.07
N GLN A 213 48.59 -6.08 0.11
CA GLN A 213 49.13 -4.85 0.66
C GLN A 213 48.19 -4.40 1.78
N ALA A 214 48.65 -4.63 3.01
CA ALA A 214 48.16 -3.95 4.18
C ALA A 214 48.86 -2.60 4.23
N ASP A 215 48.10 -1.52 4.37
CA ASP A 215 48.54 -0.31 5.09
C ASP A 215 47.36 0.64 5.29
N GLY A 216 47.28 1.18 6.51
CA GLY A 216 46.55 2.42 6.79
C GLY A 216 45.17 2.24 7.42
N ALA A 217 45.15 2.02 8.73
CA ALA A 217 44.01 2.38 9.55
C ALA A 217 43.76 3.89 9.45
N ASN A 218 42.69 4.27 8.74
CA ASN A 218 41.93 5.48 9.05
C ASN A 218 40.60 4.98 9.62
N GLU A 219 40.54 4.92 10.95
CA GLU A 219 39.29 4.85 11.69
C GLU A 219 38.61 6.23 11.53
N ASP A 220 37.28 6.20 11.33
CA ASP A 220 36.37 7.36 11.22
C ASP A 220 36.05 7.88 9.80
N ASP A 221 35.66 6.99 8.88
CA ASP A 221 34.70 7.32 7.83
C ASP A 221 33.72 6.14 7.65
N GLU A 222 32.72 6.03 8.52
CA GLU A 222 31.55 5.18 8.23
C GLU A 222 30.80 5.79 7.03
N GLU A 223 31.15 5.38 5.81
CA GLU A 223 30.30 5.59 4.65
C GLU A 223 28.90 5.05 4.97
N LEU A 224 27.94 5.96 5.07
CA LEU A 224 26.55 5.65 5.39
C LEU A 224 25.90 4.87 4.24
N HIS A 225 26.10 3.56 4.21
CA HIS A 225 25.40 2.69 3.28
C HIS A 225 23.92 2.63 3.62
N VAL A 226 23.07 3.17 2.74
CA VAL A 226 21.63 2.97 2.82
C VAL A 226 21.36 1.49 2.61
N LYS A 227 20.74 0.84 3.60
CA LYS A 227 20.41 -0.59 3.49
C LYS A 227 19.30 -0.76 2.46
N GLU A 228 19.42 -1.79 1.63
CA GLU A 228 18.34 -2.21 0.73
C GLU A 228 17.13 -2.63 1.57
N ALA A 229 15.92 -2.33 1.10
CA ALA A 229 14.73 -2.77 1.82
C ALA A 229 14.63 -4.30 1.77
N PRO A 230 14.18 -4.94 2.87
CA PRO A 230 13.89 -6.37 2.82
C PRO A 230 12.78 -6.65 1.80
N ALA A 231 12.76 -7.85 1.26
CA ALA A 231 11.68 -8.30 0.39
C ALA A 231 10.30 -8.22 1.10
N PRO A 232 9.19 -8.14 0.34
CA PRO A 232 7.85 -8.15 0.93
C PRO A 232 7.63 -9.35 1.85
N ILE A 233 7.15 -9.06 3.06
CA ILE A 233 6.86 -10.08 4.07
C ILE A 233 5.55 -10.76 3.68
N PRO A 234 5.52 -12.09 3.49
CA PRO A 234 4.27 -12.80 3.23
C PRO A 234 3.29 -12.61 4.38
N SER A 235 2.06 -12.20 4.08
CA SER A 235 1.04 -11.95 5.09
C SER A 235 -0.39 -12.19 4.63
N PHE A 236 -1.27 -12.52 5.57
CA PHE A 236 -2.72 -12.54 5.39
C PHE A 236 -3.43 -12.17 6.70
N ALA A 237 -4.72 -11.88 6.65
CA ALA A 237 -5.51 -11.54 7.84
C ALA A 237 -6.69 -12.50 8.05
N LEU A 238 -7.04 -12.77 9.30
CA LEU A 238 -8.29 -13.41 9.71
C LEU A 238 -9.13 -12.40 10.49
N LEU A 239 -10.34 -12.14 10.04
CA LEU A 239 -11.32 -11.32 10.74
C LEU A 239 -12.25 -12.22 11.53
N ASP A 240 -12.34 -12.04 12.84
CA ASP A 240 -13.44 -12.56 13.64
C ASP A 240 -14.49 -11.47 13.84
N ILE A 241 -15.58 -11.59 13.08
CA ILE A 241 -16.68 -10.64 13.08
C ILE A 241 -17.74 -11.09 14.10
N GLN A 242 -18.01 -10.26 15.09
CA GLN A 242 -19.00 -10.50 16.15
C GLN A 242 -19.87 -9.25 16.35
N GLY A 243 -20.99 -9.19 15.62
CA GLY A 243 -21.87 -8.02 15.64
C GLY A 243 -21.13 -6.76 15.18
N ALA A 244 -21.05 -5.74 16.02
CA ALA A 244 -20.37 -4.47 15.71
C ALA A 244 -18.85 -4.49 15.97
N VAL A 245 -18.30 -5.61 16.45
CA VAL A 245 -16.89 -5.75 16.80
C VAL A 245 -16.20 -6.66 15.78
N VAL A 246 -15.02 -6.27 15.34
CA VAL A 246 -14.15 -7.07 14.49
C VAL A 246 -12.78 -7.19 15.12
N VAL A 247 -12.34 -8.43 15.33
CA VAL A 247 -10.97 -8.73 15.74
C VAL A 247 -10.19 -9.22 14.53
N THR A 248 -9.15 -8.49 14.15
CA THR A 248 -8.26 -8.82 13.03
C THR A 248 -7.01 -9.50 13.57
N TYR A 249 -6.76 -10.73 13.15
CA TYR A 249 -5.53 -11.46 13.40
C TYR A 249 -4.68 -11.46 12.14
N VAL A 250 -3.47 -10.93 12.24
CA VAL A 250 -2.58 -10.72 11.10
C VAL A 250 -1.47 -11.75 11.20
N TYR A 251 -1.33 -12.59 10.19
CA TYR A 251 -0.30 -13.61 10.14
C TYR A 251 0.79 -13.14 9.20
N GLN A 252 2.01 -12.98 9.70
CA GLN A 252 3.18 -12.57 8.92
C GLN A 252 4.26 -13.64 9.01
N LEU A 253 4.94 -13.93 7.90
CA LEU A 253 6.07 -14.86 7.88
C LEU A 253 7.39 -14.09 7.96
N ILE A 254 7.93 -13.96 9.18
CA ILE A 254 9.16 -13.19 9.46
C ILE A 254 10.24 -14.17 9.90
N ASP A 255 11.41 -14.12 9.25
CA ASP A 255 12.56 -15.00 9.52
C ASP A 255 12.21 -16.50 9.48
N GLY A 256 11.25 -16.84 8.61
CA GLY A 256 10.75 -18.20 8.47
C GLY A 256 9.70 -18.59 9.51
N ASP A 257 9.41 -17.77 10.53
CA ASP A 257 8.40 -18.04 11.55
C ASP A 257 7.13 -17.23 11.38
N VAL A 258 6.00 -17.81 11.79
CA VAL A 258 4.70 -17.15 11.70
C VAL A 258 4.48 -16.32 12.96
N LYS A 259 4.52 -15.00 12.81
CA LYS A 259 4.15 -14.04 13.85
C LYS A 259 2.69 -13.65 13.68
N VAL A 260 1.98 -13.50 14.79
CA VAL A 260 0.56 -13.13 14.80
C VAL A 260 0.36 -11.86 15.59
N GLU A 261 -0.25 -10.86 14.97
CA GLU A 261 -0.66 -9.61 15.62
C GLU A 261 -2.19 -9.56 15.72
N LYS A 262 -2.71 -8.91 16.77
CA LYS A 262 -4.14 -8.78 17.03
C LYS A 262 -4.53 -7.31 17.09
N ILE A 263 -5.53 -6.94 16.31
CA ILE A 263 -6.09 -5.59 16.24
C ILE A 263 -7.60 -5.68 16.43
N GLU A 264 -8.19 -4.80 17.23
CA GLU A 264 -9.64 -4.76 17.47
C GLU A 264 -10.22 -3.46 16.93
N TYR A 265 -11.34 -3.57 16.21
CA TYR A 265 -12.16 -2.44 15.77
C TYR A 265 -13.58 -2.63 16.28
N ARG A 266 -14.21 -1.53 16.72
CA ARG A 266 -15.60 -1.50 17.16
C ARG A 266 -16.33 -0.36 16.47
N LYS A 267 -17.36 -0.71 15.71
CA LYS A 267 -18.27 0.29 15.13
C LYS A 267 -19.10 0.94 16.23
N ASN A 268 -19.02 2.26 16.35
CA ASN A 268 -19.94 3.04 17.18
C ASN A 268 -21.32 3.10 16.51
N LEU A 269 -22.30 2.45 17.13
CA LEU A 269 -23.68 2.40 16.62
C LEU A 269 -24.45 3.70 16.87
N ASP A 270 -24.05 4.48 17.87
CA ASP A 270 -24.73 5.71 18.27
C ASP A 270 -24.51 6.86 17.27
N SER A 271 -23.39 6.86 16.54
CA SER A 271 -23.01 7.91 15.57
C SER A 271 -23.98 8.00 14.39
N ASN A 272 -24.43 6.84 13.87
CA ASN A 272 -25.35 6.78 12.74
C ASN A 272 -26.77 7.20 13.12
N ALA A 273 -27.17 6.99 14.38
CA ALA A 273 -28.47 7.42 14.89
C ALA A 273 -28.56 8.96 15.08
N LEU A 274 -27.43 9.67 15.17
CA LEU A 274 -27.40 11.13 15.22
C LEU A 274 -27.51 11.74 13.80
N LEU A 275 -26.82 11.15 12.82
CA LEU A 275 -26.85 11.59 11.42
C LEU A 275 -28.20 11.34 10.75
N GLN A 276 -28.85 10.20 11.02
CA GLN A 276 -30.21 9.92 10.52
C GLN A 276 -31.30 10.78 11.19
N ARG A 277 -31.05 11.32 12.39
CA ARG A 277 -31.96 12.29 13.03
C ARG A 277 -31.82 13.72 12.49
N GLY A 278 -30.70 14.04 11.83
CA GLY A 278 -30.50 15.35 11.19
C GLY A 278 -31.27 15.56 9.89
N THR A 279 -31.73 14.48 9.24
CA THR A 279 -32.48 14.54 7.97
C THR A 279 -34.00 14.36 8.13
N ALA A 280 -34.46 13.95 9.32
CA ALA A 280 -35.87 13.77 9.65
C ALA A 280 -36.34 14.88 10.61
N GLY A 281 -36.37 16.13 10.14
CA GLY A 281 -36.67 17.26 11.01
C GLY A 281 -36.99 18.57 10.31
N ALA A 282 -37.70 18.55 9.19
CA ALA A 282 -38.38 19.73 8.65
C ALA A 282 -39.90 19.48 8.70
N PRO A 283 -40.68 20.20 9.51
CA PRO A 283 -42.13 20.06 9.49
C PRO A 283 -42.63 20.62 8.16
N ALA A 284 -43.45 19.83 7.45
CA ALA A 284 -44.15 20.27 6.25
C ALA A 284 -45.06 21.47 6.61
N VAL A 285 -44.68 22.66 6.14
CA VAL A 285 -45.50 23.87 6.26
C VAL A 285 -46.72 23.68 5.35
N GLY A 286 -47.91 23.68 5.95
CA GLY A 286 -49.18 23.42 5.30
C GLY A 286 -49.49 24.39 4.17
N ALA A 287 -49.85 23.85 3.01
CA ALA A 287 -50.45 24.59 1.92
C ALA A 287 -51.97 24.67 2.15
N VAL A 288 -52.44 25.84 2.59
CA VAL A 288 -53.87 26.21 2.57
C VAL A 288 -54.20 26.66 1.15
N GLY A 289 -54.77 25.76 0.35
CA GLY A 289 -55.27 26.04 -1.00
C GLY A 289 -56.71 26.55 -0.94
N GLY A 290 -56.91 27.83 -1.27
CA GLY A 290 -58.21 28.49 -1.33
C GLY A 290 -59.12 27.94 -2.44
N ALA A 291 -60.40 27.84 -2.10
CA ALA A 291 -61.49 27.51 -3.00
C ALA A 291 -61.70 28.61 -4.06
N TYR A 292 -61.72 28.25 -5.33
CA TYR A 292 -62.29 29.08 -6.40
C TYR A 292 -63.56 28.41 -6.94
N GLY A 293 -64.64 29.20 -6.90
CA GLY A 293 -66.01 28.78 -7.13
C GLY A 293 -66.32 28.38 -8.57
N GLN A 294 -67.31 27.51 -8.68
CA GLN A 294 -67.95 27.07 -9.90
C GLN A 294 -69.38 27.59 -9.88
N GLN A 295 -69.73 28.57 -10.72
CA GLN A 295 -71.12 28.84 -11.09
C GLN A 295 -71.26 29.68 -12.38
N ALA A 296 -72.02 29.10 -13.33
CA ALA A 296 -72.87 29.68 -14.38
C ALA A 296 -72.23 30.40 -15.60
N SER A 297 -72.39 29.83 -16.81
CA SER A 297 -73.61 29.99 -17.64
C SER A 297 -73.39 29.57 -19.11
N ARG A 298 -74.25 28.64 -19.57
CA ARG A 298 -75.08 28.63 -20.80
C ARG A 298 -75.28 27.21 -21.30
#